data_AF-A0A429F5B5-F1
#
_entry.id   AF-A0A429F5B5-F1
#
_cell.length_a   1.000
_cell.length_b   1.000
_cell.length_c   1.000
_cell.angle_alpha   90.00
_cell.angle_beta   90.00
_cell.angle_gamma   90.00
#
_symmetry.space_group_name_H-M   'P 1'
#
loop_
_entity.id
_entity.type
_entity.pdbx_description
1 polymer ?
#
loop_
_entity_poly.entity_id
_entity_poly.type
_entity_poly.pdbx_seq_one_letter_code
_entity_poly.pdbx_strand_id
1 'polypeptide(L)' 'MSATLGLVLLVQGGGGLINNLFADSKSWFLLNHLDMPAGARLAGHAVMLAVGLLLVARRGGWARLLP' A
#
# COMPACT_ATOMS: atom_id res chain seq x y z
N MET A 1 15.51 0.20 9.42
CA MET A 1 14.49 0.51 8.38
C MET A 1 13.30 1.20 9.05
N SER A 2 12.77 2.29 8.48
CA SER A 2 11.83 3.20 9.18
C SER A 2 10.38 2.67 9.16
N ALA A 3 9.70 2.72 10.32
CA ALA A 3 8.27 2.34 10.44
C ALA A 3 7.39 3.23 9.56
N THR A 4 7.78 4.49 9.37
CA THR A 4 7.12 5.43 8.48
C THR A 4 7.05 4.91 7.05
N LEU A 5 8.14 4.35 6.52
CA LEU A 5 8.13 3.75 5.18
C LEU A 5 7.16 2.57 5.10
N GLY A 6 7.15 1.70 6.11
CA GLY A 6 6.20 0.60 6.20
C GLY A 6 4.75 1.07 6.18
N LEU A 7 4.42 2.09 6.98
CA LEU A 7 3.09 2.70 7.00
C LEU A 7 2.72 3.35 5.67
N VAL A 8 3.63 4.10 5.04
CA VAL A 8 3.39 4.70 3.73
C VAL A 8 3.07 3.62 2.70
N LEU A 9 3.84 2.52 2.68
CA LEU A 9 3.60 1.41 1.76
C LEU A 9 2.28 0.69 2.03
N LEU A 10 1.89 0.52 3.31
CA LEU A 10 0.59 -0.02 3.69
C LEU A 10 -0.56 0.84 3.18
N VAL A 11 -0.49 2.16 3.39
CA VAL A 11 -1.53 3.09 2.96
C VAL A 11 -1.61 3.15 1.44
N GLN A 12 -0.45 3.25 0.77
CA GLN A 12 -0.40 3.28 -0.70
C GLN A 12 -0.93 1.97 -1.30
N GLY A 13 -0.45 0.82 -0.83
CA GLY A 13 -0.86 -0.48 -1.32
C GLY A 13 -2.33 -0.80 -1.00
N GLY A 14 -2.73 -0.71 0.26
CA GLY A 14 -4.08 -1.04 0.71
C GLY A 14 -5.13 -0.10 0.13
N GLY A 15 -4.92 1.21 0.26
CA GLY A 15 -5.85 2.19 -0.28
C GLY A 15 -5.94 2.14 -1.80
N GLY A 16 -4.80 1.96 -2.48
CA GLY A 16 -4.78 1.84 -3.95
C GLY A 16 -5.43 0.57 -4.47
N LEU A 17 -5.28 -0.58 -3.78
CA LEU A 17 -6.04 -1.80 -4.09
C LEU A 17 -7.55 -1.55 -3.99
N ILE A 18 -8.01 -1.01 -2.85
CA ILE A 18 -9.43 -0.73 -2.62
C ILE A 18 -9.97 0.22 -3.71
N ASN A 19 -9.21 1.27 -4.03
CA ASN A 19 -9.62 2.23 -5.05
C ASN A 19 -9.79 1.60 -6.44
N ASN A 20 -8.83 0.78 -6.89
CA ASN A 20 -8.90 0.14 -8.21
C ASN A 20 -9.93 -1.00 -8.28
N LEU A 21 -10.28 -1.61 -7.15
CA LEU A 21 -11.28 -2.70 -7.10
C LEU A 21 -12.72 -2.20 -6.97
N PHE A 22 -12.94 -1.08 -6.26
CA PHE A 22 -14.29 -0.70 -5.82
C PHE A 22 -14.72 0.73 -6.18
N ALA A 23 -13.79 1.62 -6.49
CA ALA A 23 -14.11 3.04 -6.65
C ALA A 23 -13.75 3.61 -8.03
N ASP A 24 -12.78 3.00 -8.74
CA ASP A 24 -12.19 3.42 -10.02
C ASP A 24 -12.18 4.95 -10.24
N SER A 25 -11.86 5.68 -9.16
CA SER A 25 -11.99 7.14 -9.08
C SER A 25 -10.62 7.78 -8.92
N LYS A 26 -10.50 9.03 -9.40
CA LYS A 26 -9.30 9.85 -9.18
C LYS A 26 -8.94 9.85 -7.69
N SER A 27 -7.72 9.41 -7.41
CA SER A 27 -7.19 9.25 -6.05
C SER A 27 -5.71 9.61 -6.03
N TRP A 28 -5.16 9.80 -4.84
CA TRP A 28 -3.77 10.25 -4.63
C TRP A 28 -2.75 9.10 -4.62
N PHE A 29 -3.18 7.86 -4.88
CA PHE A 29 -2.30 6.70 -4.87
C PHE A 29 -1.32 6.75 -6.04
N LEU A 30 -0.04 6.55 -5.75
CA LEU A 30 1.03 6.86 -6.71
C LEU A 30 0.86 6.09 -8.03
N LEU A 31 0.60 4.78 -7.97
CA LEU A 31 0.50 3.93 -9.16
C LEU A 31 -0.72 4.24 -10.04
N ASN A 32 -1.70 5.00 -9.54
CA ASN A 32 -2.85 5.45 -10.34
C ASN A 32 -2.51 6.61 -11.28
N HIS A 33 -1.36 7.25 -11.07
CA HIS A 33 -0.87 8.33 -11.93
C HIS A 33 0.16 7.85 -12.96
N LEU A 34 0.57 6.58 -12.87
CA LEU A 34 1.51 5.98 -13.80
C LEU A 34 0.74 5.31 -14.95
N ASP A 35 1.23 5.54 -16.16
CA ASP A 35 0.71 4.86 -17.33
C ASP A 35 1.20 3.42 -17.34
N MET A 36 0.32 2.50 -16.93
CA MET A 36 0.60 1.08 -16.87
C MET A 36 -0.69 0.25 -16.99
N PRO A 37 -0.60 -1.00 -17.49
CA PRO A 37 -1.76 -1.88 -17.59
C PRO A 37 -2.43 -2.11 -16.22
N ALA A 38 -3.76 -2.23 -16.22
CA ALA A 38 -4.55 -2.38 -15.00
C ALA A 38 -4.06 -3.54 -14.10
N GLY A 39 -3.71 -4.69 -14.70
CA GLY A 39 -3.16 -5.83 -13.96
C GLY A 39 -1.82 -5.54 -13.29
N ALA A 40 -0.92 -4.82 -13.97
CA ALA A 40 0.37 -4.41 -13.41
C ALA A 40 0.18 -3.40 -12.26
N ARG A 41 -0.77 -2.47 -12.42
CA ARG A 41 -1.14 -1.52 -11.38
C ARG A 41 -1.66 -2.20 -10.12
N LEU A 42 -2.57 -3.16 -10.27
CA LEU A 42 -3.13 -3.91 -9.14
C LEU A 42 -2.06 -4.75 -8.43
N ALA A 43 -1.21 -5.45 -9.21
CA ALA A 43 -0.08 -6.19 -8.68
C ALA A 43 0.91 -5.29 -7.93
N GLY A 44 1.20 -4.10 -8.45
CA GLY A 44 2.07 -3.13 -7.79
C GLY A 44 1.54 -2.69 -6.42
N HIS A 45 0.25 -2.39 -6.31
CA HIS A 45 -0.37 -2.07 -5.02
C HIS A 45 -0.33 -3.25 -4.04
N ALA A 46 -0.54 -4.49 -4.52
CA ALA A 46 -0.41 -5.69 -3.70
C ALA A 46 1.02 -5.89 -3.17
N VAL A 47 2.04 -5.65 -4.00
CA VAL A 47 3.44 -5.70 -3.59
C VAL A 47 3.75 -4.64 -2.55
N MET A 48 3.30 -3.39 -2.75
CA MET A 48 3.47 -2.32 -1.76
C MET A 48 2.84 -2.69 -0.42
N LEU A 49 1.62 -3.24 -0.43
CA LEU A 49 0.93 -3.69 0.78
C LEU A 49 1.72 -4.80 1.50
N ALA A 50 2.15 -5.83 0.76
CA ALA A 50 2.91 -6.95 1.33
C ALA A 50 4.25 -6.50 1.95
N VAL A 51 4.99 -5.64 1.25
CA VAL A 51 6.25 -5.08 1.77
C VAL A 51 5.99 -4.19 2.98
N GLY A 52 4.96 -3.35 2.95
CA GLY A 52 4.56 -2.52 4.09
C GLY A 52 4.24 -3.36 5.33
N LEU A 53 3.45 -4.42 5.17
CA LEU A 53 3.12 -5.38 6.24
C LEU A 53 4.38 -6.02 6.81
N LEU A 54 5.28 -6.49 5.96
CA LEU A 54 6.55 -7.11 6.38
C LEU A 54 7.42 -6.13 7.17
N LEU A 55 7.52 -4.88 6.73
CA LEU A 55 8.32 -3.85 7.40
C LEU A 55 7.75 -3.46 8.77
N VAL A 56 6.42 -3.33 8.88
CA VAL A 56 5.76 -3.04 10.17
C VAL A 56 5.86 -4.24 11.12
N ALA A 57 5.67 -5.47 10.60
CA ALA A 57 5.78 -6.71 11.36
C ALA A 57 7.18 -6.90 11.95
N ARG A 58 8.22 -6.75 11.12
CA ARG A 58 9.61 -6.91 11.57
C ARG A 58 10.06 -5.91 12.62
N ARG A 59 9.36 -4.78 12.77
CA ARG A 59 9.68 -3.75 13.76
C ARG A 59 8.97 -3.93 15.10
N GLY A 60 8.17 -5.00 15.28
CA GLY A 60 7.27 -5.15 16.43
C GLY A 60 6.19 -4.05 16.47
N GLY A 61 5.94 -3.37 15.35
CA GLY A 61 5.07 -2.19 15.28
C GLY A 61 3.61 -2.49 15.61
N TRP A 62 3.16 -3.74 15.43
CA TRP A 62 1.81 -4.17 15.79
C TRP A 62 1.50 -3.93 17.28
N ALA A 63 2.48 -4.13 18.16
CA ALA A 63 2.34 -3.87 19.59
C ALA A 63 2.34 -2.36 19.96
N ARG A 64 2.67 -1.48 19.02
CA ARG A 64 2.60 -0.01 19.21
C ARG A 64 1.43 0.64 18.45
N LEU A 65 0.79 -0.10 17.55
CA LEU A 65 -0.34 0.35 16.73
C LEU A 65 -1.70 -0.09 17.29
N LEU A 66 -1.70 -1.11 18.15
CA LEU A 66 -2.84 -1.51 18.97
C LEU A 66 -2.64 -0.89 20.37
N PRO A 67 -3.61 -0.13 20.90
CA PRO A 67 -3.54 0.44 22.25
C PRO A 67 -3.52 -0.63 23.35
#